data_AF-T2GGR1-F1
#
_entry.id   AF-T2GGR1-F1
#
_cell.length_a   1.000
_cell.length_b   1.000
_cell.length_c   1.000
_cell.angle_alpha   90.00
_cell.angle_beta   90.00
_cell.angle_gamma   90.00
#
_symmetry.space_group_name_H-M   'P 1'
#
loop_
_entity.id
_entity.type
_entity.pdbx_description
1 polymer ?
#
loop_
_entity_poly.entity_id
_entity_poly.type
_entity_poly.pdbx_seq_one_letter_code
_entity_poly.pdbx_strand_id
1 'polypeptide(L)'
;MIELLFPVSGFLMKVADDAEDEWGRPLTGMVAGALCGLSSGVLSTADTAAACIFLGIFAGTLLSCKIDCPSHVLAAVVFLLVLFFGGVPSLSIPALVACTAGAYIDEYGNDNPRVYEKGRFFRFFFDYRFSLKIVIVLLAVISLLGVSDTGFGPATVLFFILFEVAYEVAGRIRI
;
A
#
# COMPACT_ATOMS: atom_id res chain seq x y z
N MET A 1 -0.75 -1.60 -19.49
CA MET A 1 -2.18 -1.38 -19.13
C MET A 1 -2.52 -1.85 -17.72
N ILE A 2 -1.91 -2.94 -17.22
CA ILE A 2 -2.18 -3.46 -15.87
C ILE A 2 -1.74 -2.50 -14.76
N GLU A 3 -0.75 -1.65 -15.03
CA GLU A 3 -0.18 -0.68 -14.10
C GLU A 3 -1.18 0.42 -13.70
N LEU A 4 -2.24 0.63 -14.49
CA LEU A 4 -3.37 1.49 -14.12
C LEU A 4 -4.15 0.96 -12.90
N LEU A 5 -3.94 -0.31 -12.53
CA LEU A 5 -4.50 -0.83 -11.29
C LEU A 5 -3.84 -0.20 -10.05
N PHE A 6 -2.67 0.44 -10.15
CA PHE A 6 -2.05 1.14 -9.00
C PHE A 6 -2.96 2.25 -8.48
N PRO A 7 -3.30 3.29 -9.27
CA PRO A 7 -4.23 4.33 -8.81
C PRO A 7 -5.61 3.76 -8.44
N VAL A 8 -6.08 2.72 -9.13
CA VAL A 8 -7.36 2.06 -8.77
C VAL A 8 -7.30 1.43 -7.38
N SER A 9 -6.22 0.72 -7.07
CA SER A 9 -6.03 0.09 -5.75
C SER A 9 -5.95 1.15 -4.66
N GLY A 10 -5.20 2.24 -4.88
CA GLY A 10 -5.08 3.34 -3.92
C GLY A 10 -6.41 4.03 -3.65
N PHE A 11 -7.16 4.35 -4.71
CA PHE A 11 -8.49 4.93 -4.59
C PHE A 11 -9.45 4.01 -3.82
N LEU A 12 -9.51 2.73 -4.20
CA LEU A 12 -10.41 1.76 -3.59
C LEU A 12 -10.07 1.48 -2.13
N MET A 13 -8.78 1.47 -1.76
CA MET A 13 -8.38 1.31 -0.37
C MET A 13 -8.94 2.45 0.49
N LYS A 14 -8.75 3.70 0.10
CA LYS A 14 -9.27 4.84 0.89
C LYS A 14 -10.80 4.86 0.92
N VAL A 15 -11.47 4.50 -0.18
CA VAL A 15 -12.93 4.34 -0.19
C VAL A 15 -13.36 3.21 0.76
N ALA A 16 -12.59 2.13 0.87
CA ALA A 16 -12.88 1.05 1.79
C ALA A 16 -12.82 1.53 3.25
N ASP A 17 -11.71 2.18 3.62
CA ASP A 17 -11.47 2.76 4.94
C ASP A 17 -12.61 3.74 5.31
N ASP A 18 -12.81 4.79 4.50
CA ASP A 18 -13.74 5.88 4.84
C ASP A 18 -15.20 5.44 4.81
N ALA A 19 -15.56 4.50 3.92
CA ALA A 19 -16.93 4.02 3.85
C ALA A 19 -17.35 3.31 5.13
N GLU A 20 -16.45 2.58 5.78
CA GLU A 20 -16.73 1.87 7.02
C GLU A 20 -16.56 2.78 8.24
N ASP A 21 -15.45 3.53 8.32
CA ASP A 21 -15.08 4.33 9.49
C ASP A 21 -15.81 5.68 9.57
N GLU A 22 -16.01 6.35 8.43
CA GLU A 22 -16.56 7.72 8.41
C GLU A 22 -18.01 7.78 7.92
N TRP A 23 -18.37 6.98 6.91
CA TRP A 23 -19.68 7.10 6.24
C TRP A 23 -20.74 6.15 6.81
N GLY A 24 -20.36 5.19 7.64
CA GLY A 24 -21.26 4.18 8.21
C GLY A 24 -21.90 3.27 7.15
N ARG A 25 -21.19 3.00 6.05
CA ARG A 25 -21.60 2.18 4.91
C ARG A 25 -20.69 0.95 4.75
N PRO A 26 -20.74 -0.03 5.67
CA PRO A 26 -19.85 -1.18 5.66
C PRO A 26 -19.97 -2.04 4.40
N LEU A 27 -21.16 -2.12 3.77
CA LEU A 27 -21.31 -2.84 2.50
C LEU A 27 -20.53 -2.19 1.36
N THR A 28 -20.52 -0.85 1.29
CA THR A 28 -19.72 -0.12 0.31
C THR A 28 -18.23 -0.32 0.59
N GLY A 29 -17.82 -0.27 1.86
CA GLY A 29 -16.45 -0.53 2.29
C GLY A 29 -15.97 -1.92 1.90
N MET A 30 -16.77 -2.96 2.16
CA MET A 30 -16.47 -4.34 1.77
C MET A 30 -16.34 -4.51 0.25
N VAL A 31 -17.24 -3.92 -0.55
CA VAL A 31 -17.14 -3.99 -2.02
C VAL A 31 -15.87 -3.31 -2.51
N ALA A 32 -15.56 -2.11 -1.99
CA ALA A 32 -14.33 -1.39 -2.33
C ALA A 32 -13.08 -2.19 -1.91
N GLY A 33 -13.06 -2.75 -0.69
CA GLY A 33 -11.99 -3.59 -0.18
C GLY A 33 -11.77 -4.83 -1.03
N ALA A 34 -12.83 -5.53 -1.43
CA ALA A 34 -12.72 -6.69 -2.34
C ALA A 34 -12.11 -6.31 -3.69
N LEU A 35 -12.56 -5.19 -4.29
CA LEU A 35 -12.01 -4.69 -5.56
C LEU A 35 -10.55 -4.21 -5.39
N CYS A 36 -10.20 -3.64 -4.25
CA CYS A 36 -8.82 -3.27 -3.90
C CYS A 36 -7.93 -4.51 -3.81
N GLY A 37 -8.36 -5.54 -3.07
CA GLY A 37 -7.64 -6.81 -2.96
C GLY A 37 -7.46 -7.49 -4.32
N LEU A 38 -8.47 -7.44 -5.18
CA LEU A 38 -8.40 -7.98 -6.54
C LEU A 38 -7.38 -7.21 -7.41
N SER A 39 -7.45 -5.89 -7.44
CA SER A 39 -6.58 -5.04 -8.26
C SER A 39 -5.12 -5.09 -7.82
N SER A 40 -4.85 -4.96 -6.52
CA SER A 40 -3.51 -5.11 -5.93
C SER A 40 -2.95 -6.52 -6.08
N GLY A 41 -3.81 -7.54 -5.96
CA GLY A 41 -3.45 -8.94 -6.17
C GLY A 41 -3.00 -9.19 -7.61
N VAL A 42 -3.81 -8.77 -8.59
CA VAL A 42 -3.50 -8.93 -10.02
C VAL A 42 -2.18 -8.23 -10.37
N LEU A 43 -1.95 -7.02 -9.87
CA LEU A 43 -0.65 -6.33 -10.00
C LEU A 43 0.51 -7.17 -9.45
N SER A 44 0.31 -7.72 -8.25
CA SER A 44 1.34 -8.50 -7.56
C SER A 44 1.66 -9.82 -8.24
N THR A 45 0.72 -10.40 -8.99
CA THR A 45 1.00 -11.60 -9.80
C THR A 45 1.77 -11.29 -11.09
N ALA A 46 1.69 -10.04 -11.57
CA ALA A 46 2.21 -9.64 -12.88
C ALA A 46 3.59 -8.94 -12.82
N ASP A 47 3.91 -8.27 -11.71
CA ASP A 47 5.14 -7.48 -11.56
C ASP A 47 5.82 -7.71 -10.20
N THR A 48 7.13 -7.98 -10.22
CA THR A 48 7.91 -8.27 -9.01
C THR A 48 7.97 -7.08 -8.04
N ALA A 49 8.11 -5.86 -8.55
CA ALA A 49 8.21 -4.68 -7.69
C ALA A 49 6.86 -4.37 -7.03
N ALA A 50 5.77 -4.45 -7.80
CA ALA A 50 4.41 -4.36 -7.29
C ALA A 50 4.14 -5.43 -6.23
N ALA A 51 4.55 -6.67 -6.47
CA ALA A 51 4.44 -7.75 -5.49
C ALA A 51 5.15 -7.39 -4.18
N CYS A 52 6.40 -6.90 -4.24
CA CYS A 52 7.14 -6.49 -3.05
C CYS A 52 6.47 -5.31 -2.32
N ILE A 53 5.89 -4.35 -3.06
CA ILE A 53 5.16 -3.22 -2.48
C ILE A 53 3.89 -3.69 -1.78
N PHE A 54 2.98 -4.39 -2.47
CA PHE A 54 1.69 -4.76 -1.90
C PHE A 54 1.79 -5.85 -0.84
N LEU A 55 2.67 -6.84 -0.99
CA LEU A 55 2.98 -7.77 0.09
C LEU A 55 3.64 -7.05 1.27
N GLY A 56 4.49 -6.05 1.00
CA GLY A 56 5.09 -5.22 2.04
C GLY A 56 4.06 -4.38 2.80
N ILE A 57 3.13 -3.74 2.10
CA ILE A 57 2.00 -3.01 2.70
C ILE A 57 1.17 -3.98 3.55
N PHE A 58 0.77 -5.12 2.98
CA PHE A 58 -0.01 -6.14 3.70
C PHE A 58 0.71 -6.65 4.96
N ALA A 59 2.00 -6.97 4.87
CA ALA A 59 2.78 -7.42 6.01
C ALA A 59 2.96 -6.30 7.05
N GLY A 60 3.20 -5.06 6.61
CA GLY A 60 3.35 -3.90 7.49
C GLY A 60 2.06 -3.57 8.25
N THR A 61 0.91 -3.60 7.57
CA THR A 61 -0.41 -3.37 8.18
C THR A 61 -0.83 -4.52 9.09
N LEU A 62 -0.46 -5.76 8.77
CA LEU A 62 -0.65 -6.91 9.66
C LEU A 62 0.18 -6.75 10.94
N LEU A 63 1.45 -6.35 10.82
CA LEU A 63 2.34 -6.13 11.96
C LEU A 63 1.92 -4.94 12.84
N SER A 64 1.25 -3.94 12.27
CA SER A 64 0.67 -2.82 13.02
C SER A 64 -0.73 -3.12 13.57
N CYS A 65 -1.27 -4.33 13.34
CA CYS A 65 -2.62 -4.73 13.73
C CYS A 65 -3.73 -3.84 13.14
N LYS A 66 -3.51 -3.29 11.94
CA LYS A 66 -4.47 -2.41 11.22
C LYS A 66 -5.51 -3.17 10.40
N ILE A 67 -5.44 -4.49 10.34
CA ILE A 67 -6.49 -5.31 9.73
C ILE A 67 -7.55 -5.60 10.82
N ASP A 68 -8.37 -4.60 11.09
CA ASP A 68 -9.28 -4.53 12.24
C ASP A 68 -10.77 -4.43 11.88
N CYS A 69 -11.11 -4.12 10.62
CA CYS A 69 -12.49 -4.03 10.15
C CYS A 69 -12.82 -5.02 9.01
N PRO A 70 -14.11 -5.36 8.80
CA PRO A 70 -14.58 -6.22 7.71
C PRO A 70 -14.05 -5.88 6.31
N SER A 71 -13.99 -4.61 5.93
CA SER A 71 -13.45 -4.19 4.63
C SER A 71 -11.95 -4.48 4.49
N HIS A 72 -11.14 -4.22 5.52
CA HIS A 72 -9.72 -4.59 5.56
C HIS A 72 -9.53 -6.10 5.47
N VAL A 73 -10.30 -6.88 6.23
CA VAL A 73 -10.24 -8.35 6.22
C VAL A 73 -10.60 -8.89 4.84
N LEU A 74 -11.65 -8.37 4.21
CA LEU A 74 -12.06 -8.82 2.89
C LEU A 74 -11.03 -8.46 1.81
N ALA A 75 -10.44 -7.26 1.88
CA ALA A 75 -9.35 -6.86 1.00
C ALA A 75 -8.17 -7.83 1.12
N ALA A 76 -7.76 -8.15 2.35
CA ALA A 76 -6.69 -9.11 2.63
C ALA A 76 -7.01 -10.52 2.10
N VAL A 77 -8.21 -11.03 2.34
CA VAL A 77 -8.62 -12.37 1.86
C VAL A 77 -8.60 -12.43 0.33
N VAL A 78 -9.19 -11.45 -0.35
CA VAL A 78 -9.20 -11.42 -1.82
C VAL A 78 -7.79 -11.29 -2.38
N PHE A 79 -6.96 -10.41 -1.80
CA PHE A 79 -5.56 -10.27 -2.18
C PHE A 79 -4.80 -11.60 -2.09
N LEU A 80 -4.92 -12.31 -0.96
CA LEU A 80 -4.27 -13.61 -0.76
C LEU A 80 -4.81 -14.69 -1.70
N LEU A 81 -6.11 -14.72 -1.98
CA LEU A 81 -6.69 -15.67 -2.93
C LEU A 81 -6.17 -15.44 -4.35
N VAL A 82 -6.07 -14.19 -4.79
CA VAL A 82 -5.51 -13.87 -6.11
C VAL A 82 -4.05 -14.31 -6.20
N LEU A 83 -3.24 -14.07 -5.18
CA LEU A 83 -1.86 -14.55 -5.13
C LEU A 83 -1.77 -16.09 -5.12
N PHE A 84 -2.67 -16.75 -4.38
CA PHE A 84 -2.71 -18.21 -4.30
C PHE A 84 -3.00 -18.86 -5.66
N PHE A 85 -3.96 -18.31 -6.43
CA PHE A 85 -4.34 -18.86 -7.73
C PHE A 85 -3.49 -18.36 -8.90
N GLY A 86 -3.04 -17.11 -8.85
CA GLY A 86 -2.23 -16.50 -9.91
C GLY A 86 -0.73 -16.72 -9.75
N GLY A 87 -0.28 -17.15 -8.57
CA GLY A 87 1.13 -17.35 -8.25
C GLY A 87 1.83 -16.06 -7.82
N VAL A 88 2.99 -16.21 -7.18
CA VAL A 88 3.83 -15.10 -6.71
C VAL A 88 5.08 -15.06 -7.59
N PRO A 89 5.43 -13.92 -8.22
CA PRO A 89 6.65 -13.81 -9.00
C PRO A 89 7.88 -13.93 -8.10
N SER A 90 9.07 -14.07 -8.71
CA SER A 90 10.31 -14.14 -7.94
C SER A 90 10.52 -12.85 -7.16
N LEU A 91 10.44 -12.92 -5.84
CA LEU A 91 10.54 -11.75 -4.94
C LEU A 91 12.00 -11.43 -4.60
N SER A 92 12.31 -10.13 -4.54
CA SER A 92 13.53 -9.65 -3.90
C SER A 92 13.28 -9.57 -2.40
N ILE A 93 13.78 -10.55 -1.63
CA ILE A 93 13.60 -10.60 -0.17
C ILE A 93 14.07 -9.31 0.52
N PRO A 94 15.24 -8.71 0.18
CA PRO A 94 15.64 -7.43 0.77
C PRO A 94 14.65 -6.30 0.48
N ALA A 95 14.12 -6.23 -0.74
CA ALA A 95 13.14 -5.23 -1.12
C ALA A 95 11.81 -5.41 -0.39
N LEU A 96 11.32 -6.66 -0.28
CA LEU A 96 10.11 -6.98 0.48
C LEU A 96 10.24 -6.60 1.96
N VAL A 97 11.37 -6.91 2.59
CA VAL A 97 11.64 -6.54 3.98
C VAL A 97 11.67 -5.02 4.14
N ALA A 98 12.32 -4.31 3.21
CA ALA A 98 12.36 -2.86 3.23
C ALA A 98 10.96 -2.24 3.06
N CYS A 99 10.16 -2.71 2.12
CA CYS A 99 8.78 -2.26 1.92
C CYS A 99 7.91 -2.56 3.14
N THR A 100 8.06 -3.73 3.75
CA THR A 100 7.37 -4.11 4.99
C THR A 100 7.72 -3.16 6.14
N ALA A 101 9.01 -2.89 6.33
CA ALA A 101 9.47 -1.96 7.35
C ALA A 101 8.95 -0.54 7.11
N GLY A 102 8.99 -0.06 5.86
CA GLY A 102 8.44 1.25 5.48
C GLY A 102 6.96 1.37 5.82
N ALA A 103 6.14 0.40 5.38
CA ALA A 103 4.72 0.37 5.66
C ALA A 103 4.40 0.28 7.16
N TYR A 104 5.12 -0.57 7.90
CA TYR A 104 4.98 -0.68 9.35
C TYR A 104 5.32 0.64 10.08
N ILE A 105 6.40 1.31 9.68
CA ILE A 105 6.81 2.59 10.28
C ILE A 105 5.77 3.66 10.00
N ASP A 106 5.19 3.69 8.79
CA ASP A 106 4.13 4.63 8.45
C ASP A 106 2.89 4.42 9.33
N GLU A 107 2.42 3.19 9.49
CA GLU A 107 1.27 2.88 10.35
C GLU A 107 1.56 3.14 11.83
N TYR A 108 2.70 2.68 12.34
CA TYR A 108 3.09 2.91 13.72
C TYR A 108 3.27 4.41 14.03
N GLY A 109 3.83 5.17 13.10
CA GLY A 109 4.05 6.59 13.27
C GLY A 109 2.76 7.40 13.23
N ASN A 110 1.83 7.05 12.34
CA ASN A 110 0.51 7.69 12.20
C ASN A 110 -0.33 7.54 13.49
N ASP A 111 -0.28 6.36 14.10
CA ASP A 111 -1.09 6.04 15.29
C ASP A 111 -0.46 6.47 16.61
N ASN A 112 0.73 7.07 16.62
CA ASN A 112 1.47 7.35 17.85
C ASN A 112 1.46 8.84 18.22
N PRO A 113 0.67 9.27 19.22
CA PRO A 113 0.59 10.68 19.63
C PRO A 113 1.94 11.26 20.04
N ARG A 114 2.83 10.44 20.64
CA ARG A 114 4.16 10.89 21.06
C ARG A 114 5.05 11.25 19.88
N VAL A 115 4.81 10.69 18.70
CA VAL A 115 5.52 11.04 17.48
C VAL A 115 5.00 12.38 16.94
N TYR A 116 3.69 12.61 17.04
CA TYR A 116 3.04 13.84 16.57
C TYR A 116 3.42 15.04 17.43
N GLU A 117 3.60 14.84 18.74
CA GLU A 117 4.07 15.85 19.68
C GLU A 117 5.49 16.36 19.39
N LYS A 118 6.31 15.60 18.65
CA LYS A 118 7.69 16.03 18.29
C LYS A 118 7.73 17.17 17.29
N GLY A 119 6.63 17.50 16.64
CA GLY A 119 6.49 18.70 15.83
C GLY A 119 5.70 18.51 14.54
N ARG A 120 5.41 19.63 13.88
CA ARG A 120 4.60 19.69 12.65
C ARG A 120 5.17 18.85 11.51
N PHE A 121 6.49 18.73 11.44
CA PHE A 121 7.16 17.93 10.42
C PHE A 121 6.82 16.44 10.56
N PHE A 122 6.94 15.86 11.76
CA PHE A 122 6.64 14.44 11.99
C PHE A 122 5.17 14.13 11.75
N ARG A 123 4.28 15.00 12.21
CA ARG A 123 2.85 14.87 11.92
C ARG A 123 2.58 14.82 10.42
N PHE A 124 3.08 15.78 9.65
CA PHE A 124 2.95 15.78 8.19
C PHE A 124 3.59 14.54 7.53
N PHE A 125 4.73 14.10 8.03
CA PHE A 125 5.46 12.95 7.50
C PHE A 125 4.65 11.64 7.61
N PHE A 126 4.01 11.43 8.76
CA PHE A 126 3.23 10.22 9.01
C PHE A 126 1.78 10.31 8.52
N ASP A 127 1.16 11.49 8.54
CA ASP A 127 -0.17 11.73 7.95
C ASP A 127 -0.18 11.33 6.46
N TYR A 128 0.93 11.59 5.74
CA TYR A 128 1.09 11.26 4.32
C TYR A 128 1.94 10.00 4.07
N ARG A 129 2.18 9.15 5.07
CA ARG A 129 2.88 7.86 4.91
C ARG A 129 4.19 7.96 4.06
N PHE A 130 5.10 8.84 4.45
CA PHE A 130 6.30 9.11 3.65
C PHE A 130 7.40 8.02 3.74
N SER A 131 7.36 7.11 4.71
CA SER A 131 8.42 6.11 4.90
C SER A 131 8.49 5.14 3.73
N LEU A 132 7.35 4.56 3.33
CA LEU A 132 7.28 3.65 2.20
C LEU A 132 7.66 4.34 0.88
N LYS A 133 7.28 5.61 0.70
CA LYS A 133 7.69 6.43 -0.47
C LYS A 133 9.21 6.51 -0.57
N ILE A 134 9.87 6.82 0.55
CA ILE A 134 11.35 6.91 0.60
C ILE A 134 11.97 5.55 0.28
N VAL A 135 11.46 4.46 0.86
CA VAL A 135 11.95 3.10 0.60
C VAL A 135 11.88 2.78 -0.90
N ILE A 136 10.76 3.04 -1.56
CA ILE A 136 10.56 2.74 -2.98
C ILE A 136 11.51 3.55 -3.86
N VAL A 137 11.72 4.84 -3.55
CA VAL A 137 12.69 5.67 -4.27
C VAL A 137 14.12 5.14 -4.07
N LEU A 138 14.50 4.78 -2.85
CA LEU A 138 15.83 4.22 -2.58
C LEU A 138 16.07 2.90 -3.33
N LEU A 139 15.09 2.00 -3.33
CA LEU A 139 15.18 0.72 -4.06
C LEU A 139 15.30 0.94 -5.58
N ALA A 140 14.58 1.92 -6.14
CA ALA A 140 14.69 2.30 -7.54
C ALA A 140 16.07 2.90 -7.87
N VAL A 141 16.63 3.74 -7.00
CA VAL A 141 17.98 4.30 -7.17
C VAL A 141 19.05 3.22 -7.08
N ILE A 142 18.96 2.28 -6.13
CA ILE A 142 19.89 1.16 -5.98
C ILE A 142 19.91 0.29 -7.25
N SER A 143 18.73 0.01 -7.80
CA SER A 143 18.56 -0.72 -9.06
C SER A 143 19.17 0.04 -10.25
N LEU A 144 18.88 1.34 -10.36
CA LEU A 144 19.38 2.19 -11.45
C LEU A 144 20.90 2.34 -11.43
N LEU A 145 21.51 2.37 -10.25
CA LEU A 145 22.97 2.41 -10.08
C LEU A 145 23.65 1.06 -10.32
N GLY A 146 22.88 -0.01 -10.57
CA GLY A 146 23.40 -1.36 -10.81
C GLY A 146 24.01 -2.03 -9.57
N VAL A 147 23.71 -1.54 -8.37
CA VAL A 147 24.25 -2.08 -7.11
C VAL A 147 23.60 -3.43 -6.77
N SER A 148 22.30 -3.57 -7.03
CA SER A 148 21.53 -4.80 -6.86
C SER A 148 20.28 -4.74 -7.73
N ASP A 149 19.89 -5.86 -8.34
CA ASP A 149 18.61 -5.96 -9.06
C ASP A 149 17.47 -6.11 -8.05
N THR A 150 16.86 -4.98 -7.69
CA THR A 150 15.73 -4.96 -6.76
C THR A 150 14.40 -5.19 -7.48
N GLY A 151 14.37 -5.13 -8.81
CA GLY A 151 13.15 -5.08 -9.62
C GLY A 151 12.48 -3.69 -9.69
N PHE A 152 12.96 -2.70 -8.91
CA PHE A 152 12.36 -1.36 -8.88
C PHE A 152 12.97 -0.47 -9.96
N GLY A 153 12.12 0.34 -10.62
CA GLY A 153 12.56 1.33 -11.59
C GLY A 153 11.79 2.65 -11.50
N PRO A 154 12.13 3.64 -12.34
CA PRO A 154 11.44 4.94 -12.37
C PRO A 154 9.93 4.81 -12.61
N ALA A 155 9.52 3.82 -13.41
CA ALA A 155 8.11 3.52 -13.66
C ALA A 155 7.38 3.06 -12.39
N THR A 156 8.01 2.19 -11.57
CA THR A 156 7.47 1.74 -10.29
C THR A 156 7.21 2.93 -9.36
N VAL A 157 8.18 3.86 -9.27
CA VAL A 157 8.03 5.09 -8.47
C VAL A 157 6.84 5.91 -8.97
N LEU A 158 6.73 6.13 -10.29
CA LEU A 158 5.63 6.88 -10.88
C LEU A 158 4.27 6.25 -10.56
N PHE A 159 4.12 4.94 -10.77
CA PHE A 159 2.87 4.24 -10.50
C PHE A 159 2.52 4.20 -9.01
N PHE A 160 3.52 4.07 -8.13
CA PHE A 160 3.30 4.18 -6.69
C PHE A 160 2.86 5.59 -6.28
N ILE A 161 3.42 6.64 -6.87
CA ILE A 161 2.94 8.01 -6.63
C ILE A 161 1.50 8.18 -7.16
N LEU A 162 1.13 7.56 -8.27
CA LEU A 162 -0.26 7.57 -8.75
C LEU A 162 -1.20 6.83 -7.80
N PHE A 163 -0.77 5.71 -7.21
CA PHE A 163 -1.49 5.03 -6.13
C PHE A 163 -1.78 5.99 -4.97
N GLU A 164 -0.74 6.69 -4.49
CA GLU A 164 -0.84 7.62 -3.36
C GLU A 164 -1.73 8.83 -3.67
N VAL A 165 -1.58 9.43 -4.86
CA VAL A 165 -2.43 10.55 -5.29
C VAL A 165 -3.89 10.11 -5.36
N ALA A 166 -4.16 8.91 -5.88
CA ALA A 166 -5.52 8.40 -5.96
C ALA A 166 -6.13 8.09 -4.58
N TYR A 167 -5.32 7.58 -3.65
CA TYR A 167 -5.70 7.40 -2.23
C TYR A 167 -6.08 8.76 -1.60
N GLU A 168 -5.24 9.78 -1.75
CA GLU A 168 -5.50 11.12 -1.21
C GLU A 168 -6.71 11.81 -1.86
N VAL A 169 -6.92 11.60 -3.16
CA VAL A 169 -8.10 12.12 -3.86
C VAL A 169 -9.38 11.49 -3.32
N ALA A 170 -9.39 10.17 -3.13
CA ALA A 170 -10.51 9.45 -2.54
C ALA A 170 -10.86 10.00 -1.14
N GLY A 171 -9.86 10.25 -0.29
CA GLY A 171 -10.07 10.78 1.07
C GLY A 171 -10.63 12.21 1.13
N ARG A 172 -10.67 12.92 0.00
CA ARG A 172 -11.33 14.23 -0.10
C ARG A 172 -12.78 14.15 -0.56
N ILE A 173 -13.20 12.99 -1.05
CA ILE A 173 -14.59 12.76 -1.44
C ILE A 173 -15.39 12.51 -0.15
N ARG A 174 -16.38 13.36 0.11
CA ARG A 174 -17.35 13.13 1.18
C ARG A 174 -18.67 12.74 0.52
N ILE A 175 -19.16 11.54 0.82
CA ILE A 175 -20.41 10.96 0.27
C ILE A 175 -21.46 10.81 1.38
#